data_AF-A0A1G5S506-F1
#
_entry.id   AF-A0A1G5S506-F1
#
_cell.length_a   1.000
_cell.length_b   1.000
_cell.length_c   1.000
_cell.angle_alpha   90.00
_cell.angle_beta   90.00
_cell.angle_gamma   90.00
#
_symmetry.space_group_name_H-M   'P 1'
#
loop_
_entity.id
_entity.type
_entity.pdbx_description
1 polymer ?
#
loop_
_entity_poly.entity_id
_entity_poly.type
_entity_poly.pdbx_seq_one_letter_code
_entity_poly.pdbx_strand_id
1 'polypeptide(L)'
;MTAATNDTVLLNIIRQQSETIAALQKSLDQMNEESKLLREQIDYLTKKLFGRKSEKTDVISGQIVLEEVVFGQFNEAEEHMDPGEVEILITKKPSRKGYSREKAMAGIPEEDRFYRLAEEECVCEFDGDHLHSIGKKYMRTEIEYQPATMKLVHLYQESRECRTCRSQGRDYIITIKGPAPVLPHSMASASSVAWTMYQKYVNHVPLYRQEKDWKNLGLELKRSTLSNWIIKTSESWLAPMVDRLREKLLEQNYLHADETTLQVLKEAGRTAQSKSYMWVFATGETSRAPIRIFRYNAGRNGKVAADFLGDYKGYLHTDGYSGYGKVEGISRCACWSRVRRYFVDALPKDSKNPESTLPKIGIAYCNKLFDIESDLKALSPEDRKTKRLELELPVLEAFWSWVEDTLPKVLSKSKIGKALQYAL
;
A
#
# COMPACT_ATOMS: atom_id res chain seq x y z
N MET A 1 37.53 71.61 36.56
CA MET A 1 37.60 70.16 36.25
C MET A 1 36.23 69.48 36.16
N THR A 2 35.10 70.19 36.34
CA THR A 2 33.75 69.59 36.45
C THR A 2 32.99 69.47 35.12
N ALA A 3 33.36 70.22 34.07
CA ALA A 3 32.70 70.16 32.77
C ALA A 3 33.10 68.91 31.96
N ALA A 4 34.39 68.53 31.98
CA ALA A 4 34.91 67.37 31.24
C ALA A 4 34.38 66.03 31.76
N THR A 5 34.04 65.93 33.06
CA THR A 5 33.42 64.74 33.66
C THR A 5 31.94 64.59 33.33
N ASN A 6 31.22 65.69 33.08
CA ASN A 6 29.80 65.63 32.68
C ASN A 6 29.64 65.20 31.22
N ASP A 7 30.52 65.63 30.31
CA ASP A 7 30.49 65.20 28.91
C ASP A 7 30.80 63.71 28.74
N THR A 8 31.70 63.16 29.55
CA THR A 8 32.02 61.72 29.53
C THR A 8 30.86 60.86 30.06
N VAL A 9 30.13 61.33 31.07
CA VAL A 9 28.91 60.67 31.56
C VAL A 9 27.81 60.71 30.50
N LEU A 10 27.61 61.85 29.83
CA LEU A 10 26.62 61.99 28.77
C LEU A 10 26.91 61.09 27.56
N LEU A 11 28.18 61.01 27.14
CA LEU A 11 28.62 60.11 26.06
C LEU A 11 28.40 58.63 26.40
N ASN A 12 28.65 58.23 27.66
CA ASN A 12 28.38 56.86 28.10
C ASN A 12 26.88 56.53 28.10
N ILE A 13 26.01 57.45 28.51
CA ILE A 13 24.55 57.28 28.45
C ILE A 13 24.09 57.13 27.00
N ILE A 14 24.57 57.99 26.08
CA ILE A 14 24.23 57.91 24.65
C ILE A 14 24.68 56.57 24.06
N ARG A 15 25.89 56.10 24.38
CA ARG A 15 26.38 54.79 23.94
C ARG A 15 25.50 53.64 24.45
N GLN A 16 25.16 53.66 25.73
CA GLN A 16 24.33 52.63 26.36
C GLN A 16 22.90 52.63 25.81
N GLN A 17 22.34 53.81 25.52
CA GLN A 17 21.05 53.95 24.82
C GLN A 17 21.14 53.43 23.38
N SER A 18 22.22 53.70 22.66
CA SER A 18 22.44 53.23 21.29
C SER A 18 22.52 51.70 21.23
N GLU A 19 23.26 51.09 22.16
CA GLU A 19 23.35 49.63 22.32
C GLU A 19 21.98 49.02 22.66
N THR A 20 21.21 49.67 23.52
CA THR A 20 19.85 49.23 23.90
C THR A 20 18.88 49.34 22.72
N ILE A 21 18.93 50.42 21.95
CA ILE A 21 18.12 50.61 20.74
C ILE A 21 18.45 49.54 19.70
N ALA A 22 19.73 49.26 19.46
CA ALA A 22 20.15 48.21 18.54
C ALA A 22 19.67 46.82 19.00
N ALA A 23 19.75 46.52 20.30
CA ALA A 23 19.25 45.27 20.86
C ALA A 23 17.72 45.15 20.75
N LEU A 24 16.98 46.23 21.00
CA LEU A 24 15.53 46.29 20.86
C LEU A 24 15.08 46.15 19.39
N GLN A 25 15.79 46.80 18.46
CA GLN A 25 15.55 46.66 17.01
C GLN A 25 15.75 45.20 16.57
N LYS A 26 16.84 44.57 16.99
CA LYS A 26 17.10 43.15 16.72
C LYS A 26 16.01 42.24 17.28
N SER A 27 15.51 42.54 18.48
CA SER A 27 14.40 41.79 19.10
C SER A 27 13.09 41.99 18.34
N LEU A 28 12.78 43.21 17.90
CA LEU A 28 11.62 43.52 17.07
C LEU A 28 11.68 42.80 15.72
N ASP A 29 12.84 42.79 15.07
CA ASP A 29 13.04 42.07 13.81
C ASP A 29 12.82 40.56 14.00
N GLN A 30 13.37 39.99 15.06
CA GLN A 30 13.17 38.58 15.40
C GLN A 30 11.71 38.25 15.70
N MET A 31 11.00 39.09 16.45
CA MET A 31 9.56 38.92 16.72
C MET A 31 8.71 39.08 15.45
N ASN A 32 9.07 40.00 14.55
CA ASN A 32 8.37 40.19 13.28
C ASN A 32 8.55 38.97 12.36
N GLU A 33 9.77 38.42 12.27
CA GLU A 33 10.04 37.18 11.55
C GLU A 33 9.23 36.00 12.13
N GLU A 34 9.20 35.87 13.45
CA GLU A 34 8.43 34.82 14.13
C GLU A 34 6.92 34.99 13.89
N SER A 35 6.39 36.21 13.98
CA SER A 35 4.99 36.50 13.67
C SER A 35 4.63 36.11 12.24
N LYS A 36 5.52 36.39 11.29
CA LYS A 36 5.34 36.01 9.89
C LYS A 36 5.30 34.48 9.72
N LEU A 37 6.25 33.76 10.34
CA LEU A 37 6.29 32.30 10.30
C LEU A 37 5.03 31.66 10.92
N LEU A 38 4.56 32.21 12.04
CA LEU A 38 3.34 31.74 12.70
C LEU A 38 2.09 31.97 11.84
N ARG A 39 1.98 33.13 11.19
CA ARG A 39 0.87 33.41 10.24
C ARG A 39 0.88 32.42 9.07
N GLU A 40 2.04 32.17 8.46
CA GLU A 40 2.17 31.16 7.38
C GLU A 40 1.77 29.75 7.85
N GLN A 41 2.10 29.39 9.08
CA GLN A 41 1.74 28.10 9.68
C GLN A 41 0.24 27.99 9.96
N ILE A 42 -0.40 29.05 10.46
CA ILE A 42 -1.85 29.09 10.66
C ILE A 42 -2.58 28.93 9.33
N ASP A 43 -2.15 29.63 8.28
CA ASP A 43 -2.77 29.52 6.95
C ASP A 43 -2.58 28.12 6.36
N TYR A 44 -1.41 27.50 6.57
CA TYR A 44 -1.18 26.11 6.19
C TYR A 44 -2.17 25.14 6.82
N LEU A 45 -2.28 25.19 8.16
CA LEU A 45 -3.10 24.27 8.93
C LEU A 45 -4.57 24.47 8.58
N THR A 46 -4.99 25.73 8.40
CA THR A 46 -6.34 26.08 7.94
C THR A 46 -6.63 25.47 6.55
N LYS A 47 -5.69 25.55 5.60
CA LYS A 47 -5.84 24.93 4.27
C LYS A 47 -5.89 23.40 4.37
N LYS A 48 -5.08 22.78 5.23
CA LYS A 48 -5.06 21.32 5.39
C LYS A 48 -6.32 20.77 6.06
N LEU A 49 -6.91 21.54 6.98
CA LEU A 49 -8.12 21.15 7.70
C LEU A 49 -9.40 21.44 6.90
N PHE A 50 -9.50 22.60 6.25
CA PHE A 50 -10.74 23.10 5.64
C PHE A 50 -10.66 23.32 4.12
N GLY A 51 -9.47 23.20 3.52
CA GLY A 51 -9.29 23.35 2.07
C GLY A 51 -9.66 22.09 1.29
N ARG A 52 -9.80 22.24 -0.03
CA ARG A 52 -9.97 21.10 -0.94
C ARG A 52 -8.73 20.20 -0.88
N LYS A 53 -8.93 18.90 -0.63
CA LYS A 53 -7.84 17.90 -0.61
C LYS A 53 -7.34 17.52 -2.01
N SER A 54 -8.13 17.78 -3.07
CA SER A 54 -7.69 17.58 -4.44
C SER A 54 -6.89 18.79 -4.93
N GLU A 55 -5.74 18.57 -5.56
CA GLU A 55 -4.89 19.60 -6.20
C GLU A 55 -5.51 20.21 -7.48
N LYS A 56 -6.84 20.29 -7.60
CA LYS A 56 -7.50 20.92 -8.76
C LYS A 56 -7.57 22.43 -8.54
N THR A 57 -6.77 23.16 -9.31
CA THR A 57 -6.82 24.62 -9.48
C THR A 57 -6.78 24.90 -10.99
N ASP A 58 -7.29 26.04 -11.49
CA ASP A 58 -7.46 26.34 -12.93
C ASP A 58 -6.17 26.30 -13.78
N VAL A 59 -5.00 26.13 -13.16
CA VAL A 59 -3.66 25.99 -13.80
C VAL A 59 -3.23 24.50 -13.90
N ILE A 60 -4.11 23.54 -13.56
CA ILE A 60 -3.73 22.13 -13.33
C ILE A 60 -4.70 21.20 -14.06
N SER A 61 -4.39 20.87 -15.31
CA SER A 61 -5.00 19.74 -16.02
C SER A 61 -3.96 18.63 -16.20
N GLY A 62 -4.18 17.46 -15.59
CA GLY A 62 -3.54 16.22 -16.08
C GLY A 62 -3.00 15.23 -15.04
N GLN A 63 -2.84 15.58 -13.76
CA GLN A 63 -2.20 14.65 -12.82
C GLN A 63 -3.21 13.80 -12.05
N ILE A 64 -3.12 12.47 -12.23
CA ILE A 64 -3.71 11.48 -11.34
C ILE A 64 -2.93 11.56 -10.04
N VAL A 65 -3.47 12.32 -9.08
CA VAL A 65 -3.00 12.29 -7.69
C VAL A 65 -3.30 10.88 -7.19
N LEU A 66 -2.27 10.13 -6.80
CA LEU A 66 -2.45 9.03 -5.85
C LEU A 66 -3.03 9.71 -4.62
N GLU A 67 -4.34 9.61 -4.46
CA GLU A 67 -5.02 10.19 -3.31
C GLU A 67 -4.23 9.76 -2.07
N GLU A 68 -4.01 10.68 -1.14
CA GLU A 68 -3.93 10.28 0.27
C GLU A 68 -5.28 9.62 0.57
N VAL A 69 -5.44 8.38 0.11
CA VAL A 69 -6.39 7.43 0.63
C VAL A 69 -6.01 7.45 2.09
N VAL A 70 -6.84 8.14 2.87
CA VAL A 70 -6.83 7.96 4.30
C VAL A 70 -7.14 6.48 4.45
N PHE A 71 -6.09 5.66 4.54
CA PHE A 71 -6.15 4.25 4.89
C PHE A 71 -6.80 4.06 6.28
N GLY A 72 -7.30 5.12 6.92
CA GLY A 72 -8.28 5.09 8.00
C GLY A 72 -9.66 4.54 7.60
N GLN A 73 -9.89 4.10 6.36
CA GLN A 73 -11.01 3.20 6.05
C GLN A 73 -10.74 1.73 6.43
N PHE A 74 -9.52 1.37 6.82
CA PHE A 74 -9.19 0.06 7.43
C PHE A 74 -9.20 0.11 8.97
N ASN A 75 -10.05 0.96 9.56
CA ASN A 75 -10.18 1.11 11.02
C ASN A 75 -10.89 -0.08 11.71
N GLU A 76 -10.94 -1.25 11.07
CA GLU A 76 -11.64 -2.40 11.61
C GLU A 76 -10.64 -3.47 12.02
N ALA A 77 -10.54 -3.70 13.32
CA ALA A 77 -9.83 -4.85 13.86
C ALA A 77 -10.68 -6.08 13.55
N GLU A 78 -10.25 -6.86 12.58
CA GLU A 78 -10.84 -8.17 12.33
C GLU A 78 -10.32 -9.13 13.39
N GLU A 79 -11.24 -9.83 14.05
CA GLU A 79 -10.85 -10.87 15.00
C GLU A 79 -10.54 -12.14 14.22
N HIS A 80 -9.25 -12.47 14.18
CA HIS A 80 -8.77 -13.75 13.69
C HIS A 80 -9.15 -14.85 14.69
N MET A 81 -9.54 -16.02 14.19
CA MET A 81 -9.64 -17.20 15.04
C MET A 81 -8.22 -17.75 15.24
N ASP A 82 -7.86 -18.10 16.47
CA ASP A 82 -6.56 -18.68 16.78
C ASP A 82 -6.34 -19.96 15.96
N PRO A 83 -5.21 -20.16 15.24
CA PRO A 83 -4.93 -21.40 14.52
C PRO A 83 -4.92 -22.66 15.41
N GLY A 84 -4.78 -22.51 16.73
CA GLY A 84 -4.97 -23.59 17.71
C GLY A 84 -6.44 -23.90 18.04
N GLU A 85 -7.37 -22.97 17.78
CA GLU A 85 -8.80 -23.26 17.73
C GLU A 85 -9.14 -23.87 16.38
N VAL A 86 -8.92 -25.18 16.32
CA VAL A 86 -9.52 -26.09 15.37
C VAL A 86 -10.94 -25.63 15.01
N GLU A 87 -11.16 -25.21 13.75
CA GLU A 87 -12.49 -25.32 13.14
C GLU A 87 -12.89 -26.78 13.31
N ILE A 88 -13.88 -27.01 14.18
CA ILE A 88 -14.26 -28.29 14.78
C ILE A 88 -13.96 -29.47 13.84
N LEU A 89 -12.95 -30.26 14.22
CA LEU A 89 -12.62 -31.56 13.64
C LEU A 89 -13.91 -32.39 13.54
N ILE A 90 -14.30 -32.77 12.32
CA ILE A 90 -15.35 -33.76 12.11
C ILE A 90 -14.71 -35.16 12.25
N THR A 91 -14.49 -35.57 13.50
CA THR A 91 -14.85 -36.93 13.91
C THR A 91 -15.94 -36.75 14.94
N LYS A 92 -17.15 -37.25 14.65
CA LYS A 92 -18.39 -37.15 15.48
C LYS A 92 -18.09 -36.99 16.98
N LYS A 93 -17.98 -35.75 17.47
CA LYS A 93 -18.02 -35.36 18.89
C LYS A 93 -18.64 -33.96 19.01
N PRO A 94 -19.24 -33.63 20.17
CA PRO A 94 -20.40 -32.75 20.26
C PRO A 94 -20.06 -31.29 19.95
N SER A 95 -20.94 -30.62 19.21
CA SER A 95 -20.86 -29.20 18.88
C SER A 95 -20.72 -28.31 20.13
N ARG A 96 -19.88 -27.27 20.07
CA ARG A 96 -19.98 -26.12 20.97
C ARG A 96 -21.41 -25.54 20.89
N LYS A 97 -22.00 -25.20 22.04
CA LYS A 97 -23.38 -24.68 22.14
C LYS A 97 -23.58 -23.49 21.18
N GLY A 98 -24.46 -23.64 20.20
CA GLY A 98 -25.08 -22.52 19.47
C GLY A 98 -24.87 -22.44 17.95
N TYR A 99 -23.91 -23.17 17.35
CA TYR A 99 -23.71 -23.16 15.89
C TYR A 99 -23.85 -24.56 15.31
N SER A 100 -24.84 -24.77 14.43
CA SER A 100 -25.01 -26.00 13.65
C SER A 100 -24.82 -25.68 12.18
N ARG A 101 -23.83 -26.31 11.56
CA ARG A 101 -23.50 -26.16 10.14
C ARG A 101 -24.66 -26.60 9.23
N GLU A 102 -25.39 -27.63 9.64
CA GLU A 102 -26.59 -28.11 8.94
C GLU A 102 -27.70 -27.05 8.94
N LYS A 103 -27.84 -26.29 10.03
CA LYS A 103 -28.79 -25.16 10.08
C LYS A 103 -28.33 -23.96 9.26
N ALA A 104 -27.02 -23.69 9.23
CA ALA A 104 -26.46 -22.57 8.46
C ALA A 104 -26.48 -22.81 6.95
N MET A 105 -26.57 -24.08 6.51
CA MET A 105 -26.60 -24.50 5.10
C MET A 105 -28.02 -24.77 4.59
N ALA A 106 -29.03 -24.64 5.44
CA ALA A 106 -30.42 -24.96 5.09
C ALA A 106 -30.99 -23.96 4.07
N GLY A 107 -31.48 -24.47 2.93
CA GLY A 107 -32.16 -23.67 1.91
C GLY A 107 -31.28 -23.16 0.76
N ILE A 108 -29.99 -23.54 0.73
CA ILE A 108 -29.09 -23.26 -0.39
C ILE A 108 -29.20 -24.40 -1.42
N PRO A 109 -29.22 -24.12 -2.74
CA PRO A 109 -29.21 -25.17 -3.76
C PRO A 109 -27.99 -26.09 -3.63
N GLU A 110 -28.24 -27.41 -3.57
CA GLU A 110 -27.22 -28.45 -3.44
C GLU A 110 -26.92 -29.11 -4.80
N GLU A 111 -25.65 -29.39 -5.06
CA GLU A 111 -25.17 -30.06 -6.28
C GLU A 111 -24.14 -31.14 -5.92
N ASP A 112 -24.43 -32.39 -6.29
CA ASP A 112 -23.51 -33.51 -6.09
C ASP A 112 -22.52 -33.60 -7.25
N ARG A 113 -21.21 -33.46 -6.98
CA ARG A 113 -20.16 -33.68 -7.98
C ARG A 113 -19.34 -34.93 -7.69
N PHE A 114 -19.27 -35.79 -8.69
CA PHE A 114 -18.60 -37.09 -8.61
C PHE A 114 -17.28 -37.04 -9.39
N TYR A 115 -16.17 -37.36 -8.73
CA TYR A 115 -14.90 -37.61 -9.40
C TYR A 115 -14.79 -39.12 -9.70
N ARG A 116 -14.81 -39.47 -10.98
CA ARG A 116 -14.72 -40.85 -11.49
C ARG A 116 -13.42 -41.03 -12.28
N LEU A 117 -12.89 -42.24 -12.29
CA LEU A 117 -11.78 -42.64 -13.17
C LEU A 117 -12.28 -42.66 -14.62
N ALA A 118 -11.40 -42.32 -15.57
CA ALA A 118 -11.64 -42.63 -16.98
C ALA A 118 -11.74 -44.15 -17.17
N GLU A 119 -12.55 -44.62 -18.12
CA GLU A 119 -12.75 -46.07 -18.33
C GLU A 119 -11.44 -46.80 -18.64
N GLU A 120 -10.46 -46.11 -19.23
CA GLU A 120 -9.14 -46.65 -19.54
C GLU A 120 -8.25 -46.90 -18.31
N GLU A 121 -8.51 -46.22 -17.18
CA GLU A 121 -7.76 -46.38 -15.92
C GLU A 121 -8.44 -47.39 -14.97
N CYS A 122 -9.55 -48.00 -15.41
CA CYS A 122 -10.37 -48.92 -14.61
C CYS A 122 -9.93 -50.38 -14.73
N VAL A 123 -8.62 -50.63 -14.76
CA VAL A 123 -8.03 -51.95 -14.97
C VAL A 123 -7.09 -52.29 -13.82
N CYS A 124 -7.21 -53.49 -13.26
CA CYS A 124 -6.35 -53.95 -12.18
C CYS A 124 -4.93 -54.21 -12.71
N GLU A 125 -3.92 -53.60 -12.08
CA GLU A 125 -2.51 -53.77 -12.46
C GLU A 125 -1.97 -55.19 -12.25
N PHE A 126 -2.66 -56.01 -11.44
CA PHE A 126 -2.25 -57.39 -11.14
C PHE A 126 -2.90 -58.42 -12.06
N ASP A 127 -4.18 -58.23 -12.37
CA ASP A 127 -5.00 -59.28 -13.00
C ASP A 127 -5.51 -58.87 -14.39
N GLY A 128 -5.39 -57.59 -14.77
CA GLY A 128 -5.96 -57.05 -16.01
C GLY A 128 -7.50 -56.94 -16.00
N ASP A 129 -8.14 -57.28 -14.88
CA ASP A 129 -9.60 -57.27 -14.73
C ASP A 129 -10.17 -55.88 -14.43
N HIS A 130 -11.43 -55.64 -14.81
CA HIS A 130 -12.07 -54.34 -14.59
C HIS A 130 -12.40 -54.07 -13.11
N LEU A 131 -12.05 -52.87 -12.64
CA LEU A 131 -12.29 -52.42 -11.27
C LEU A 131 -13.78 -52.07 -11.03
N HIS A 132 -14.38 -52.64 -9.99
CA HIS A 132 -15.78 -52.43 -9.64
C HIS A 132 -15.95 -51.40 -8.51
N SER A 133 -16.94 -50.51 -8.63
CA SER A 133 -17.28 -49.53 -7.59
C SER A 133 -17.73 -50.22 -6.29
N ILE A 134 -17.03 -49.93 -5.19
CA ILE A 134 -17.34 -50.43 -3.83
C ILE A 134 -18.38 -49.52 -3.15
N GLY A 135 -18.36 -48.22 -3.48
CA GLY A 135 -19.24 -47.24 -2.85
C GLY A 135 -18.75 -45.80 -3.02
N LYS A 136 -19.63 -44.88 -2.65
CA LYS A 136 -19.39 -43.43 -2.67
C LYS A 136 -18.89 -43.00 -1.30
N LYS A 137 -17.70 -42.43 -1.21
CA LYS A 137 -17.18 -41.83 0.02
C LYS A 137 -17.36 -40.33 -0.02
N TYR A 138 -18.19 -39.80 0.88
CA TYR A 138 -18.32 -38.36 1.07
C TYR A 138 -16.98 -37.76 1.51
N MET A 139 -16.49 -36.76 0.79
CA MET A 139 -15.28 -36.03 1.19
C MET A 139 -15.62 -34.82 2.05
N ARG A 140 -16.32 -33.86 1.45
CA ARG A 140 -16.57 -32.53 2.00
C ARG A 140 -17.64 -31.79 1.20
N THR A 141 -18.26 -30.81 1.84
CA THR A 141 -19.10 -29.79 1.20
C THR A 141 -18.27 -28.52 1.00
N GLU A 142 -18.22 -28.04 -0.22
CA GLU A 142 -17.64 -26.75 -0.60
C GLU A 142 -18.74 -25.78 -1.00
N ILE A 143 -18.56 -24.49 -0.69
CA ILE A 143 -19.45 -23.44 -1.20
C ILE A 143 -18.85 -22.91 -2.49
N GLU A 144 -19.56 -23.03 -3.60
CA GLU A 144 -19.18 -22.41 -4.87
C GLU A 144 -19.99 -21.13 -5.09
N TYR A 145 -19.27 -20.04 -5.34
CA TYR A 145 -19.86 -18.77 -5.72
C TYR A 145 -19.82 -18.63 -7.23
N GLN A 146 -20.99 -18.56 -7.86
CA GLN A 146 -21.16 -18.07 -9.22
C GLN A 146 -21.75 -16.66 -9.12
N PRO A 147 -21.35 -15.69 -9.96
CA PRO A 147 -21.90 -14.34 -9.89
C PRO A 147 -23.45 -14.36 -9.81
N ALA A 148 -23.99 -13.77 -8.73
CA ALA A 148 -25.41 -13.73 -8.34
C ALA A 148 -26.07 -15.02 -7.82
N THR A 149 -25.39 -16.17 -7.73
CA THR A 149 -25.95 -17.41 -7.13
C THR A 149 -24.91 -18.23 -6.37
N MET A 150 -25.25 -18.72 -5.18
CA MET A 150 -24.42 -19.61 -4.38
C MET A 150 -24.96 -21.04 -4.45
N LYS A 151 -24.07 -22.03 -4.50
CA LYS A 151 -24.42 -23.46 -4.40
C LYS A 151 -23.51 -24.19 -3.42
N LEU A 152 -24.06 -25.22 -2.79
CA LEU A 152 -23.29 -26.19 -2.00
C LEU A 152 -22.91 -27.36 -2.89
N VAL A 153 -21.61 -27.61 -3.03
CA VAL A 153 -21.08 -28.71 -3.82
C VAL A 153 -20.59 -29.82 -2.89
N HIS A 154 -21.26 -30.97 -2.93
CA HIS A 154 -20.82 -32.16 -2.20
C HIS A 154 -19.86 -32.96 -3.07
N LEU A 155 -18.60 -33.04 -2.64
CA LEU A 155 -17.58 -33.78 -3.37
C LEU A 155 -17.51 -35.22 -2.84
N TYR A 156 -17.70 -36.19 -3.73
CA TYR A 156 -17.58 -37.62 -3.41
C TYR A 156 -16.37 -38.24 -4.12
N GLN A 157 -15.62 -39.06 -3.39
CA GLN A 157 -14.59 -39.95 -3.95
C GLN A 157 -15.19 -41.32 -4.21
N GLU A 158 -14.90 -41.88 -5.38
CA GLU A 158 -15.20 -43.27 -5.69
C GLU A 158 -14.02 -44.16 -5.27
N SER A 159 -14.30 -45.21 -4.51
CA SER A 159 -13.36 -46.30 -4.24
C SER A 159 -13.76 -47.51 -5.06
N ARG A 160 -12.82 -48.08 -5.80
CA ARG A 160 -13.04 -49.28 -6.63
C ARG A 160 -12.15 -50.43 -6.16
N GLU A 161 -12.69 -51.64 -6.14
CA GLU A 161 -11.96 -52.88 -5.82
C GLU A 161 -11.82 -53.77 -7.04
N CYS A 162 -10.77 -54.57 -7.06
CA CYS A 162 -10.72 -55.76 -7.90
C CYS A 162 -11.39 -56.93 -7.17
N ARG A 163 -12.52 -57.42 -7.70
CA ARG A 163 -13.25 -58.56 -7.13
C ARG A 163 -12.49 -59.88 -7.29
N THR A 164 -11.67 -60.00 -8.33
CA THR A 164 -10.86 -61.20 -8.62
C THR A 164 -9.72 -61.34 -7.61
N CYS A 165 -8.94 -60.29 -7.36
CA CYS A 165 -7.98 -60.22 -6.26
C CYS A 165 -8.63 -60.56 -4.90
N ARG A 166 -9.80 -59.99 -4.60
CA ARG A 166 -10.52 -60.23 -3.34
C ARG A 166 -10.91 -61.70 -3.17
N SER A 167 -11.33 -62.36 -4.25
CA SER A 167 -11.64 -63.80 -4.24
C SER A 167 -10.41 -64.68 -4.02
N GLN A 168 -9.21 -64.17 -4.35
CA GLN A 168 -7.92 -64.84 -4.14
C GLN A 168 -7.27 -64.47 -2.78
N GLY A 169 -7.98 -63.75 -1.90
CA GLY A 169 -7.49 -63.34 -0.59
C GLY A 169 -6.53 -62.14 -0.61
N ARG A 170 -6.47 -61.37 -1.70
CA ARG A 170 -5.69 -60.13 -1.82
C ARG A 170 -6.64 -58.93 -1.90
N ASP A 171 -6.45 -57.93 -1.04
CA ASP A 171 -7.22 -56.68 -1.12
C ASP A 171 -6.52 -55.69 -2.06
N TYR A 172 -7.13 -55.41 -3.21
CA TYR A 172 -6.70 -54.35 -4.13
C TYR A 172 -7.82 -53.31 -4.28
N ILE A 173 -7.64 -52.16 -3.62
CA ILE A 173 -8.60 -51.06 -3.60
C ILE A 173 -7.89 -49.79 -4.09
N ILE A 174 -8.38 -49.22 -5.19
CA ILE A 174 -7.96 -47.90 -5.66
C ILE A 174 -8.98 -46.88 -5.18
N THR A 175 -8.52 -45.85 -4.47
CA THR A 175 -9.33 -44.69 -4.10
C THR A 175 -8.83 -43.48 -4.87
N ILE A 176 -9.72 -42.84 -5.63
CA ILE A 176 -9.38 -41.65 -6.43
C ILE A 176 -9.03 -40.49 -5.49
N LYS A 177 -7.89 -39.85 -5.72
CA LYS A 177 -7.56 -38.58 -5.06
C LYS A 177 -8.32 -37.45 -5.75
N GLY A 178 -9.44 -37.02 -5.16
CA GLY A 178 -10.12 -35.79 -5.57
C GLY A 178 -9.21 -34.55 -5.42
N PRO A 179 -9.56 -33.40 -6.04
CA PRO A 179 -8.73 -32.20 -5.99
C PRO A 179 -8.48 -31.75 -4.55
N ALA A 180 -7.25 -31.31 -4.29
CA ALA A 180 -6.85 -30.80 -2.99
C ALA A 180 -7.75 -29.60 -2.60
N PRO A 181 -8.20 -29.51 -1.33
CA PRO A 181 -8.95 -28.34 -0.88
C PRO A 181 -8.04 -27.11 -0.91
N VAL A 182 -8.61 -25.95 -1.21
CA VAL A 182 -7.88 -24.66 -1.10
C VAL A 182 -7.43 -24.43 0.33
N LEU A 183 -8.31 -24.71 1.29
CA LEU A 183 -8.02 -24.67 2.72
C LEU A 183 -8.42 -26.01 3.35
N PRO A 184 -7.47 -26.81 3.86
CA PRO A 184 -7.79 -28.05 4.56
C PRO A 184 -8.81 -27.83 5.68
N HIS A 185 -9.78 -28.74 5.77
CA HIS A 185 -10.87 -28.72 6.76
C HIS A 185 -11.84 -27.53 6.68
N SER A 186 -11.69 -26.62 5.71
CA SER A 186 -12.63 -25.51 5.52
C SER A 186 -13.75 -25.84 4.54
N MET A 187 -14.85 -25.09 4.61
CA MET A 187 -15.93 -25.11 3.62
C MET A 187 -15.67 -24.22 2.40
N ALA A 188 -14.55 -23.51 2.40
CA ALA A 188 -14.17 -22.56 1.37
C ALA A 188 -13.72 -23.28 0.09
N SER A 189 -14.36 -22.96 -1.04
CA SER A 189 -13.82 -23.24 -2.36
C SER A 189 -12.92 -22.09 -2.84
N ALA A 190 -12.19 -22.31 -3.94
CA ALA A 190 -11.40 -21.25 -4.59
C ALA A 190 -12.25 -20.03 -4.95
N SER A 191 -13.46 -20.25 -5.46
CA SER A 191 -14.38 -19.17 -5.87
C SER A 191 -14.84 -18.33 -4.68
N SER A 192 -15.18 -18.97 -3.55
CA SER A 192 -15.65 -18.27 -2.35
C SER A 192 -14.56 -17.43 -1.70
N VAL A 193 -13.32 -17.93 -1.65
CA VAL A 193 -12.17 -17.15 -1.16
C VAL A 193 -11.86 -15.99 -2.11
N ALA A 194 -11.82 -16.25 -3.43
CA ALA A 194 -11.55 -15.23 -4.43
C ALA A 194 -12.59 -14.09 -4.38
N TRP A 195 -13.88 -14.43 -4.25
CA TRP A 195 -14.95 -13.45 -4.09
C TRP A 195 -14.79 -12.61 -2.82
N THR A 196 -14.48 -13.25 -1.69
CA THR A 196 -14.24 -12.56 -0.40
C THR A 196 -13.09 -11.56 -0.51
N MET A 197 -11.97 -11.96 -1.14
CA MET A 197 -10.82 -11.09 -1.39
C MET A 197 -11.15 -9.96 -2.37
N TYR A 198 -11.85 -10.24 -3.46
CA TYR A 198 -12.27 -9.24 -4.45
C TYR A 198 -13.15 -8.17 -3.82
N GLN A 199 -14.19 -8.58 -3.08
CA GLN A 199 -15.08 -7.67 -2.37
C GLN A 199 -14.29 -6.79 -1.37
N LYS A 200 -13.34 -7.37 -0.63
CA LYS A 200 -12.57 -6.64 0.38
C LYS A 200 -11.58 -5.64 -0.22
N TYR A 201 -10.79 -6.08 -1.19
CA TYR A 201 -9.63 -5.33 -1.66
C TYR A 201 -9.90 -4.51 -2.92
N VAL A 202 -10.79 -4.98 -3.80
CA VAL A 202 -11.15 -4.26 -5.03
C VAL A 202 -12.35 -3.34 -4.80
N ASN A 203 -13.40 -3.88 -4.16
CA ASN A 203 -14.63 -3.11 -3.93
C ASN A 203 -14.68 -2.41 -2.56
N HIS A 204 -13.61 -2.52 -1.76
CA HIS A 204 -13.53 -1.89 -0.43
C HIS A 204 -14.70 -2.24 0.51
N VAL A 205 -15.27 -3.45 0.37
CA VAL A 205 -16.37 -3.93 1.21
C VAL A 205 -15.80 -4.57 2.48
N PRO A 206 -16.00 -3.96 3.67
CA PRO A 206 -15.50 -4.51 4.92
C PRO A 206 -16.17 -5.85 5.27
N LEU A 207 -15.48 -6.72 6.01
CA LEU A 207 -15.95 -8.08 6.26
C LEU A 207 -17.28 -8.15 7.02
N TYR A 208 -17.64 -7.16 7.85
CA TYR A 208 -18.96 -7.15 8.49
C TYR A 208 -20.10 -6.93 7.50
N ARG A 209 -19.86 -6.21 6.40
CA ARG A 209 -20.86 -6.07 5.33
C ARG A 209 -20.93 -7.37 4.53
N GLN A 210 -19.77 -7.97 4.24
CA GLN A 210 -19.74 -9.27 3.58
C GLN A 210 -20.47 -10.35 4.40
N GLU A 211 -20.27 -10.41 5.73
CA GLU A 211 -21.01 -11.31 6.64
C GLU A 211 -22.54 -11.14 6.50
N LYS A 212 -23.03 -9.90 6.41
CA LYS A 212 -24.46 -9.63 6.16
C LYS A 212 -24.89 -10.06 4.77
N ASP A 213 -24.07 -9.81 3.75
CA ASP A 213 -24.37 -10.21 2.37
C ASP A 213 -24.46 -11.73 2.24
N TRP A 214 -23.52 -12.48 2.82
CA TRP A 214 -23.57 -13.94 2.88
C TRP A 214 -24.83 -14.44 3.61
N LYS A 215 -25.21 -13.80 4.71
CA LYS A 215 -26.45 -14.11 5.43
C LYS A 215 -27.69 -13.86 4.58
N ASN A 216 -27.72 -12.77 3.80
CA ASN A 216 -28.81 -12.47 2.88
C ASN A 216 -28.91 -13.49 1.74
N LEU A 217 -27.79 -14.11 1.36
CA LEU A 217 -27.72 -15.23 0.41
C LEU A 217 -28.09 -16.59 1.05
N GLY A 218 -28.43 -16.61 2.34
CA GLY A 218 -28.85 -17.81 3.06
C GLY A 218 -27.74 -18.54 3.82
N LEU A 219 -26.51 -18.00 3.88
CA LEU A 219 -25.39 -18.63 4.60
C LEU A 219 -24.86 -17.73 5.72
N GLU A 220 -24.99 -18.19 6.96
CA GLU A 220 -24.39 -17.49 8.10
C GLU A 220 -22.89 -17.82 8.23
N LEU A 221 -22.05 -16.93 7.72
CA LEU A 221 -20.59 -16.92 7.91
C LEU A 221 -20.18 -15.87 8.93
N LYS A 222 -19.28 -16.23 9.84
CA LYS A 222 -18.71 -15.27 10.79
C LYS A 222 -17.61 -14.45 10.14
N ARG A 223 -17.45 -13.19 10.56
CA ARG A 223 -16.29 -12.35 10.18
C ARG A 223 -14.93 -13.03 10.38
N SER A 224 -14.76 -13.77 11.48
CA SER A 224 -13.50 -14.48 11.76
C SER A 224 -13.20 -15.58 10.75
N THR A 225 -14.22 -16.29 10.26
CA THR A 225 -14.09 -17.29 9.20
C THR A 225 -13.63 -16.62 7.89
N LEU A 226 -14.27 -15.52 7.49
CA LEU A 226 -13.88 -14.77 6.28
C LEU A 226 -12.45 -14.22 6.38
N SER A 227 -12.07 -13.70 7.55
CA SER A 227 -10.71 -13.18 7.80
C SER A 227 -9.66 -14.31 7.73
N ASN A 228 -9.96 -15.47 8.32
CA ASN A 228 -9.10 -16.65 8.24
C ASN A 228 -8.95 -17.17 6.81
N TRP A 229 -10.02 -17.15 6.01
CA TRP A 229 -9.94 -17.52 4.59
C TRP A 229 -8.94 -16.65 3.85
N ILE A 230 -8.97 -15.33 4.10
CA ILE A 230 -8.04 -14.39 3.48
C ILE A 230 -6.60 -14.68 3.94
N ILE A 231 -6.37 -14.79 5.25
CA ILE A 231 -5.01 -14.97 5.81
C ILE A 231 -4.39 -16.27 5.36
N LYS A 232 -5.07 -17.40 5.60
CA LYS A 232 -4.50 -18.72 5.31
C LYS A 232 -4.24 -18.91 3.83
N THR A 233 -5.10 -18.34 2.98
CA THR A 233 -4.90 -18.37 1.53
C THR A 233 -3.74 -17.47 1.13
N SER A 234 -3.61 -16.30 1.74
CA SER A 234 -2.48 -15.40 1.51
C SER A 234 -1.14 -16.04 1.89
N GLU A 235 -1.07 -16.70 3.05
CA GLU A 235 0.12 -17.42 3.53
C GLU A 235 0.48 -18.62 2.65
N SER A 236 -0.51 -19.44 2.29
CA SER A 236 -0.25 -20.75 1.65
C SER A 236 -0.09 -20.65 0.13
N TRP A 237 -0.83 -19.74 -0.51
CA TRP A 237 -0.91 -19.67 -1.98
C TRP A 237 -0.30 -18.38 -2.55
N LEU A 238 -0.51 -17.23 -1.89
CA LEU A 238 -0.08 -15.93 -2.44
C LEU A 238 1.36 -15.56 -2.06
N ALA A 239 1.84 -15.94 -0.86
CA ALA A 239 3.18 -15.59 -0.41
C ALA A 239 4.29 -16.06 -1.36
N PRO A 240 4.28 -17.32 -1.87
CA PRO A 240 5.28 -17.75 -2.85
C PRO A 240 5.23 -16.94 -4.16
N MET A 241 4.04 -16.48 -4.56
CA MET A 241 3.90 -15.61 -5.72
C MET A 241 4.48 -14.22 -5.46
N VAL A 242 4.23 -13.65 -4.27
CA VAL A 242 4.81 -12.36 -3.86
C VAL A 242 6.34 -12.44 -3.80
N ASP A 243 6.90 -13.53 -3.29
CA ASP A 243 8.34 -13.77 -3.28
C ASP A 243 8.91 -13.84 -4.70
N ARG A 244 8.24 -14.56 -5.60
CA ARG A 244 8.64 -14.61 -7.02
C ARG A 244 8.52 -13.26 -7.72
N LEU A 245 7.48 -12.48 -7.40
CA LEU A 245 7.32 -11.12 -7.89
C LEU A 245 8.42 -10.19 -7.36
N ARG A 246 8.85 -10.37 -6.11
CA ARG A 246 9.98 -9.61 -5.54
C ARG A 246 11.27 -9.91 -6.30
N GLU A 247 11.58 -11.17 -6.57
CA GLU A 247 12.75 -11.53 -7.39
C GLU A 247 12.72 -10.83 -8.75
N LYS A 248 11.57 -10.92 -9.45
CA LYS A 248 11.36 -10.30 -10.77
C LYS A 248 11.41 -8.76 -10.73
N LEU A 249 10.97 -8.17 -9.62
CA LEU A 249 11.06 -6.74 -9.38
C LEU A 249 12.53 -6.33 -9.23
N LEU A 250 13.32 -7.05 -8.44
CA LEU A 250 14.75 -6.74 -8.21
C LEU A 250 15.63 -6.95 -9.46
N GLU A 251 15.17 -7.71 -10.45
CA GLU A 251 15.81 -7.83 -11.77
C GLU A 251 15.65 -6.56 -12.64
N GLN A 252 14.73 -5.64 -12.31
CA GLN A 252 14.49 -4.44 -13.12
C GLN A 252 15.55 -3.36 -12.87
N ASN A 253 15.92 -2.61 -13.91
CA ASN A 253 16.89 -1.51 -13.76
C ASN A 253 16.32 -0.26 -13.04
N TYR A 254 15.00 -0.10 -13.02
CA TYR A 254 14.33 1.09 -12.50
C TYR A 254 13.18 0.70 -11.57
N LEU A 255 13.29 1.12 -10.32
CA LEU A 255 12.31 0.87 -9.28
C LEU A 255 11.82 2.18 -8.67
N HIS A 256 10.60 2.16 -8.17
CA HIS A 256 10.00 3.20 -7.35
C HIS A 256 9.80 2.65 -5.94
N ALA A 257 10.05 3.50 -4.93
CA ALA A 257 9.67 3.21 -3.56
C ALA A 257 8.98 4.43 -2.93
N ASP A 258 7.93 4.18 -2.17
CA ASP A 258 7.21 5.17 -1.39
C ASP A 258 6.62 4.52 -0.13
N GLU A 259 6.17 5.33 0.82
CA GLU A 259 5.54 4.85 2.03
C GLU A 259 4.34 5.68 2.44
N THR A 260 3.24 5.01 2.72
CA THR A 260 2.00 5.63 3.19
C THR A 260 1.74 5.26 4.64
N THR A 261 1.33 6.24 5.44
CA THR A 261 0.97 6.01 6.85
C THR A 261 -0.40 5.35 6.98
N LEU A 262 -0.50 4.38 7.88
CA LEU A 262 -1.75 3.81 8.36
C LEU A 262 -1.76 3.71 9.89
N GLN A 263 -2.94 3.42 10.44
CA GLN A 263 -3.14 3.09 11.84
C GLN A 263 -3.57 1.63 11.93
N VAL A 264 -2.92 0.89 12.82
CA VAL A 264 -3.23 -0.53 13.04
C VAL A 264 -3.77 -0.70 14.45
N LEU A 265 -4.96 -1.28 14.56
CA LEU A 265 -5.56 -1.60 15.84
C LEU A 265 -4.92 -2.85 16.44
N LYS A 266 -4.86 -2.90 17.78
CA LYS A 266 -4.36 -4.06 18.56
C LYS A 266 -2.92 -4.48 18.21
N GLU A 267 -2.09 -3.55 17.76
CA GLU A 267 -0.66 -3.82 17.55
C GLU A 267 0.05 -4.01 18.91
N ALA A 268 0.77 -5.12 19.07
CA ALA A 268 1.41 -5.46 20.34
C ALA A 268 2.39 -4.37 20.79
N GLY A 269 2.20 -3.85 22.01
CA GLY A 269 3.06 -2.80 22.58
C GLY A 269 2.89 -1.42 21.96
N ARG A 270 1.86 -1.18 21.14
CA ARG A 270 1.61 0.10 20.45
C ARG A 270 0.16 0.56 20.61
N THR A 271 -0.03 1.88 20.65
CA THR A 271 -1.38 2.46 20.74
C THR A 271 -2.04 2.46 19.36
N ALA A 272 -3.37 2.38 19.31
CA ALA A 272 -4.14 2.42 18.06
C ALA A 272 -3.88 3.68 17.21
N GLN A 273 -3.51 4.80 17.84
CA GLN A 273 -3.21 6.07 17.16
C GLN A 273 -1.77 6.12 16.61
N SER A 274 -0.94 5.12 16.92
CA SER A 274 0.44 5.04 16.45
C SER A 274 0.48 4.91 14.93
N LYS A 275 1.44 5.59 14.31
CA LYS A 275 1.65 5.52 12.86
C LYS A 275 2.45 4.28 12.50
N SER A 276 1.85 3.43 11.68
CA SER A 276 2.51 2.34 10.98
C SER A 276 2.56 2.65 9.48
N TYR A 277 3.31 1.89 8.70
CA TYR A 277 3.65 2.24 7.33
C TYR A 277 3.40 1.08 6.38
N MET A 278 2.77 1.39 5.25
CA MET A 278 2.71 0.50 4.11
C MET A 278 3.75 1.01 3.11
N TRP A 279 4.81 0.24 2.96
CA TRP A 279 5.85 0.48 1.97
C TRP A 279 5.39 -0.08 0.64
N VAL A 280 5.51 0.69 -0.43
CA VAL A 280 5.25 0.21 -1.79
C VAL A 280 6.54 0.21 -2.57
N PHE A 281 6.83 -0.92 -3.22
CA PHE A 281 7.91 -1.06 -4.18
C PHE A 281 7.29 -1.41 -5.53
N ALA A 282 7.64 -0.66 -6.56
CA ALA A 282 7.02 -0.80 -7.86
C ALA A 282 8.04 -0.72 -9.00
N THR A 283 7.76 -1.40 -10.09
CA THR A 283 8.49 -1.24 -11.34
C THR A 283 8.07 0.06 -12.05
N GLY A 284 8.96 0.65 -12.85
CA GLY A 284 8.61 1.80 -13.69
C GLY A 284 7.51 1.52 -14.73
N GLU A 285 6.86 2.57 -15.24
CA GLU A 285 5.76 2.48 -16.23
C GLU A 285 6.17 1.75 -17.52
N THR A 286 7.44 1.86 -17.92
CA THR A 286 7.98 1.22 -19.13
C THR A 286 8.41 -0.23 -18.93
N SER A 287 8.26 -0.78 -17.72
CA SER A 287 8.56 -2.18 -17.45
C SER A 287 7.57 -3.09 -18.19
N ARG A 288 8.08 -4.16 -18.81
CA ARG A 288 7.23 -5.19 -19.44
C ARG A 288 6.36 -5.93 -18.43
N ALA A 289 6.83 -6.05 -17.19
CA ALA A 289 6.12 -6.68 -16.10
C ALA A 289 5.77 -5.60 -15.05
N PRO A 290 4.52 -5.10 -15.01
CA PRO A 290 4.11 -4.15 -13.99
C PRO A 290 3.95 -4.87 -12.65
N ILE A 291 4.86 -4.62 -11.71
CA ILE A 291 4.84 -5.22 -10.37
C ILE A 291 4.69 -4.11 -9.34
N ARG A 292 3.80 -4.31 -8.37
CA ARG A 292 3.62 -3.46 -7.19
C ARG A 292 3.51 -4.34 -5.96
N ILE A 293 4.42 -4.19 -5.01
CA ILE A 293 4.47 -4.95 -3.78
C ILE A 293 4.25 -4.01 -2.62
N PHE A 294 3.21 -4.27 -1.83
CA PHE A 294 2.91 -3.56 -0.60
C PHE A 294 3.42 -4.38 0.60
N ARG A 295 4.21 -3.74 1.47
CA ARG A 295 4.79 -4.36 2.65
C ARG A 295 4.48 -3.54 3.89
N TYR A 296 3.79 -4.18 4.83
CA TYR A 296 3.56 -3.59 6.14
C TYR A 296 4.84 -3.52 6.97
N ASN A 297 5.04 -2.41 7.67
CA ASN A 297 5.99 -2.30 8.77
C ASN A 297 5.51 -1.31 9.84
N ALA A 298 5.75 -1.63 11.12
CA ALA A 298 5.42 -0.76 12.25
C ALA A 298 6.24 0.55 12.25
N GLY A 299 7.41 0.55 11.62
CA GLY A 299 8.33 1.68 11.58
C GLY A 299 8.54 2.24 10.17
N ARG A 300 8.99 3.50 10.12
CA ARG A 300 9.48 4.18 8.90
C ARG A 300 11.00 4.05 8.72
N ASN A 301 11.67 3.18 9.47
CA ASN A 301 13.13 3.13 9.46
C ASN A 301 13.64 2.75 8.07
N GLY A 302 14.65 3.45 7.57
CA GLY A 302 15.32 3.13 6.30
C GLY A 302 15.85 1.70 6.19
N LYS A 303 16.05 1.00 7.34
CA LYS A 303 16.35 -0.44 7.34
C LYS A 303 15.29 -1.26 6.62
N VAL A 304 14.01 -0.87 6.67
CA VAL A 304 12.93 -1.60 5.98
C VAL A 304 13.14 -1.61 4.47
N ALA A 305 13.54 -0.47 3.89
CA ALA A 305 13.86 -0.36 2.49
C ALA A 305 15.16 -1.13 2.14
N ALA A 306 16.20 -1.00 2.97
CA ALA A 306 17.46 -1.72 2.79
C ALA A 306 17.27 -3.25 2.83
N ASP A 307 16.54 -3.77 3.82
CA ASP A 307 16.27 -5.20 3.98
C ASP A 307 15.43 -5.75 2.80
N PHE A 308 14.51 -4.94 2.26
CA PHE A 308 13.70 -5.35 1.12
C PHE A 308 14.51 -5.39 -0.18
N LEU A 309 15.30 -4.35 -0.44
CA LEU A 309 16.07 -4.18 -1.67
C LEU A 309 17.35 -5.02 -1.70
N GLY A 310 17.93 -5.35 -0.53
CA GLY A 310 19.15 -6.13 -0.42
C GLY A 310 20.29 -5.52 -1.24
N ASP A 311 20.90 -6.33 -2.11
CA ASP A 311 22.04 -5.95 -2.96
C ASP A 311 21.64 -5.32 -4.30
N TYR A 312 20.45 -4.73 -4.41
CA TYR A 312 19.98 -4.07 -5.63
C TYR A 312 20.91 -2.90 -6.05
N LYS A 313 21.28 -2.83 -7.33
CA LYS A 313 22.24 -1.83 -7.87
C LYS A 313 21.70 -0.97 -9.03
N GLY A 314 20.37 -0.90 -9.18
CA GLY A 314 19.76 -0.10 -10.24
C GLY A 314 19.43 1.33 -9.80
N TYR A 315 18.50 1.94 -10.54
CA TYR A 315 17.92 3.24 -10.22
C TYR A 315 16.75 3.05 -9.26
N LEU A 316 16.72 3.84 -8.19
CA LEU A 316 15.61 3.88 -7.24
C LEU A 316 15.04 5.29 -7.19
N HIS A 317 13.79 5.42 -7.62
CA HIS A 317 13.02 6.64 -7.60
C HIS A 317 12.23 6.74 -6.29
N THR A 318 12.58 7.74 -5.47
CA THR A 318 11.92 7.99 -4.18
C THR A 318 11.66 9.48 -4.00
N ASP A 319 10.94 9.82 -2.94
CA ASP A 319 11.00 11.18 -2.43
C ASP A 319 12.35 11.44 -1.71
N GLY A 320 12.60 12.69 -1.31
CA GLY A 320 13.76 13.10 -0.51
C GLY A 320 13.74 12.62 0.95
N TYR A 321 13.06 11.52 1.29
CA TYR A 321 13.10 10.97 2.64
C TYR A 321 14.49 10.37 2.95
N SER A 322 15.11 10.88 4.02
CA SER A 322 16.44 10.44 4.46
C SER A 322 16.55 8.96 4.83
N GLY A 323 15.42 8.27 5.05
CA GLY A 323 15.41 6.82 5.30
C GLY A 323 15.97 6.02 4.12
N TYR A 324 15.70 6.42 2.88
CA TYR A 324 16.29 5.81 1.68
C TYR A 324 17.81 6.02 1.60
N GLY A 325 18.34 6.94 2.42
CA GLY A 325 19.76 7.13 2.68
C GLY A 325 20.53 5.86 3.05
N LYS A 326 19.85 4.88 3.64
CA LYS A 326 20.44 3.60 4.09
C LYS A 326 20.56 2.54 3.00
N VAL A 327 19.97 2.76 1.83
CA VAL A 327 20.12 1.85 0.70
C VAL A 327 21.41 2.25 -0.01
N GLU A 328 22.36 1.31 -0.03
CA GLU A 328 23.70 1.48 -0.61
C GLU A 328 23.75 0.91 -2.04
N GLY A 329 24.74 1.32 -2.84
CA GLY A 329 24.98 0.74 -4.16
C GLY A 329 23.96 1.09 -5.26
N ILE A 330 22.99 1.97 -4.98
CA ILE A 330 21.94 2.40 -5.92
C ILE A 330 22.20 3.78 -6.52
N SER A 331 21.62 4.03 -7.69
CA SER A 331 21.49 5.37 -8.26
C SER A 331 20.15 5.98 -7.81
N ARG A 332 20.19 7.09 -7.07
CA ARG A 332 18.96 7.71 -6.55
C ARG A 332 18.35 8.66 -7.59
N CYS A 333 17.04 8.54 -7.77
CA CYS A 333 16.24 9.46 -8.57
C CYS A 333 15.23 10.16 -7.66
N ALA A 334 15.24 11.50 -7.64
CA ALA A 334 14.37 12.28 -6.78
C ALA A 334 13.03 12.61 -7.48
N CYS A 335 11.95 12.59 -6.71
CA CYS A 335 10.60 12.83 -7.22
C CYS A 335 10.26 14.33 -7.38
N TRP A 336 10.18 14.78 -8.64
CA TRP A 336 9.74 16.13 -9.01
C TRP A 336 8.32 16.47 -8.56
N SER A 337 7.40 15.50 -8.53
CA SER A 337 6.05 15.72 -8.01
C SER A 337 6.09 16.12 -6.54
N ARG A 338 7.03 15.57 -5.76
CA ARG A 338 7.20 15.95 -4.36
C ARG A 338 7.83 17.33 -4.23
N VAL A 339 8.83 17.67 -5.05
CA VAL A 339 9.40 19.03 -5.11
C VAL A 339 8.29 20.06 -5.38
N ARG A 340 7.46 19.81 -6.39
CA ARG A 340 6.30 20.65 -6.72
C ARG A 340 5.34 20.81 -5.53
N ARG A 341 5.03 19.73 -4.81
CA ARG A 341 4.14 19.77 -3.63
C ARG A 341 4.64 20.74 -2.56
N TYR A 342 5.95 20.80 -2.31
CA TYR A 342 6.52 21.77 -1.37
C TYR A 342 6.29 23.22 -1.80
N PHE A 343 6.43 23.52 -3.10
CA PHE A 343 6.10 24.85 -3.62
C PHE A 343 4.59 25.15 -3.55
N VAL A 344 3.73 24.17 -3.81
CA VAL A 344 2.27 24.32 -3.65
C VAL A 344 1.87 24.59 -2.18
N ASP A 345 2.52 23.93 -1.23
CA ASP A 345 2.29 24.13 0.20
C ASP A 345 2.77 25.51 0.68
N ALA A 346 3.75 26.09 -0.03
CA ALA A 346 4.27 27.44 0.20
C ALA A 346 3.39 28.56 -0.38
N LEU A 347 2.38 28.25 -1.22
CA LEU A 347 1.47 29.27 -1.75
C LEU A 347 0.59 29.89 -0.64
N PRO A 348 0.51 31.23 -0.55
CA PRO A 348 -0.43 31.91 0.34
C PRO A 348 -1.88 31.79 -0.17
N LYS A 349 -2.86 32.04 0.72
CA LYS A 349 -4.30 32.01 0.36
C LYS A 349 -4.67 33.03 -0.73
N ASP A 350 -4.10 34.22 -0.65
CA ASP A 350 -4.35 35.25 -1.65
C ASP A 350 -3.35 35.13 -2.80
N SER A 351 -3.85 34.67 -3.94
CA SER A 351 -3.07 34.55 -5.18
C SER A 351 -2.55 35.89 -5.71
N LYS A 352 -3.03 37.03 -5.22
CA LYS A 352 -2.54 38.37 -5.57
C LYS A 352 -1.45 38.88 -4.62
N ASN A 353 -1.13 38.15 -3.55
CA ASN A 353 -0.06 38.52 -2.63
C ASN A 353 1.30 38.48 -3.35
N PRO A 354 2.15 39.52 -3.25
CA PRO A 354 3.53 39.50 -3.75
C PRO A 354 4.34 38.26 -3.31
N GLU A 355 4.07 37.72 -2.12
CA GLU A 355 4.71 36.52 -1.58
C GLU A 355 4.34 35.23 -2.33
N SER A 356 3.29 35.26 -3.16
CA SER A 356 2.92 34.14 -4.04
C SER A 356 3.85 33.97 -5.24
N THR A 357 4.70 34.97 -5.52
CA THR A 357 5.53 35.02 -6.74
C THR A 357 6.55 33.89 -6.77
N LEU A 358 7.35 33.70 -5.71
CA LEU A 358 8.40 32.67 -5.67
C LEU A 358 7.83 31.23 -5.72
N PRO A 359 6.80 30.85 -4.93
CA PRO A 359 6.19 29.54 -5.06
C PRO A 359 5.60 29.28 -6.45
N LYS A 360 4.98 30.28 -7.09
CA LYS A 360 4.45 30.15 -8.46
C LYS A 360 5.55 29.89 -9.48
N ILE A 361 6.71 30.55 -9.35
CA ILE A 361 7.86 30.31 -10.23
C ILE A 361 8.32 28.84 -10.11
N GLY A 362 8.50 28.33 -8.88
CA GLY A 362 8.88 26.93 -8.65
C GLY A 362 7.87 25.93 -9.24
N ILE A 363 6.57 26.20 -9.08
CA ILE A 363 5.50 25.39 -9.69
C ILE A 363 5.57 25.45 -11.22
N ALA A 364 5.81 26.63 -11.79
CA ALA A 364 5.89 26.81 -13.23
C ALA A 364 7.06 26.03 -13.84
N TYR A 365 8.23 26.01 -13.19
CA TYR A 365 9.35 25.15 -13.61
C TYR A 365 8.97 23.67 -13.59
N CYS A 366 8.37 23.20 -12.50
CA CYS A 366 7.93 21.80 -12.38
C CYS A 366 6.89 21.43 -13.45
N ASN A 367 5.89 22.29 -13.66
CA ASN A 367 4.87 22.08 -14.69
C ASN A 367 5.49 22.04 -16.08
N LYS A 368 6.43 22.95 -16.40
CA LYS A 368 7.11 22.95 -17.70
C LYS A 368 7.83 21.62 -17.97
N LEU A 369 8.49 21.04 -16.96
CA LEU A 369 9.09 19.70 -17.09
C LEU A 369 8.03 18.63 -17.36
N PHE A 370 6.90 18.68 -16.66
CA PHE A 370 5.82 17.71 -16.85
C PHE A 370 5.13 17.83 -18.22
N ASP A 371 4.96 19.05 -18.71
CA ASP A 371 4.39 19.32 -20.04
C ASP A 371 5.31 18.76 -21.13
N ILE A 372 6.63 19.00 -21.01
CA ILE A 372 7.64 18.40 -21.91
C ILE A 372 7.53 16.87 -21.87
N GLU A 373 7.55 16.24 -20.69
CA GLU A 373 7.43 14.78 -20.58
C GLU A 373 6.14 14.21 -21.17
N SER A 374 5.03 14.95 -21.04
CA SER A 374 3.75 14.59 -21.64
C SER A 374 3.83 14.56 -23.17
N ASP A 375 4.45 15.58 -23.77
CA ASP A 375 4.65 15.67 -25.22
C ASP A 375 5.59 14.58 -25.76
N LEU A 376 6.57 14.16 -24.96
CA LEU A 376 7.55 13.13 -25.34
C LEU A 376 7.05 11.69 -25.12
N LYS A 377 5.84 11.48 -24.57
CA LYS A 377 5.32 10.16 -24.16
C LYS A 377 5.21 9.15 -25.31
N ALA A 378 4.97 9.60 -26.53
CA ALA A 378 4.83 8.74 -27.70
C ALA A 378 6.17 8.37 -28.38
N LEU A 379 7.27 9.02 -28.00
CA LEU A 379 8.58 8.80 -28.61
C LEU A 379 9.24 7.50 -28.12
N SER A 380 10.14 6.97 -28.96
CA SER A 380 11.05 5.87 -28.60
C SER A 380 11.95 6.27 -27.42
N PRO A 381 12.49 5.32 -26.65
CA PRO A 381 13.41 5.62 -25.54
C PRO A 381 14.63 6.47 -25.96
N GLU A 382 15.19 6.20 -27.13
CA GLU A 382 16.37 6.88 -27.67
C GLU A 382 16.06 8.32 -28.10
N ASP A 383 14.94 8.52 -28.81
CA ASP A 383 14.49 9.85 -29.25
C ASP A 383 14.04 10.68 -28.05
N ARG A 384 13.35 10.04 -27.08
CA ARG A 384 12.96 10.69 -25.82
C ARG A 384 14.18 11.17 -25.07
N LYS A 385 15.22 10.34 -24.92
CA LYS A 385 16.48 10.76 -24.29
C LYS A 385 17.08 11.99 -24.98
N THR A 386 17.13 11.97 -26.30
CA THR A 386 17.68 13.09 -27.09
C THR A 386 16.88 14.37 -26.87
N LYS A 387 15.54 14.27 -26.92
CA LYS A 387 14.65 15.41 -26.68
C LYS A 387 14.67 15.93 -25.25
N ARG A 388 14.84 15.06 -24.24
CA ARG A 388 15.07 15.49 -22.85
C ARG A 388 16.32 16.34 -22.71
N LEU A 389 17.43 15.93 -23.34
CA LEU A 389 18.67 16.70 -23.33
C LEU A 389 18.53 18.05 -24.05
N GLU A 390 17.71 18.13 -25.10
CA GLU A 390 17.44 19.38 -25.83
C GLU A 390 16.48 20.32 -25.07
N LEU A 391 15.41 19.77 -24.48
CA LEU A 391 14.28 20.56 -23.96
C LEU A 391 14.26 20.69 -22.43
N GLU A 392 14.59 19.63 -21.69
CA GLU A 392 14.52 19.62 -20.22
C GLU A 392 15.80 20.14 -19.59
N LEU A 393 16.98 19.83 -20.16
CA LEU A 393 18.26 20.26 -19.60
C LEU A 393 18.35 21.78 -19.40
N PRO A 394 17.97 22.64 -20.36
CA PRO A 394 17.98 24.09 -20.15
C PRO A 394 16.99 24.55 -19.06
N VAL A 395 15.89 23.84 -18.89
CA VAL A 395 14.89 24.12 -17.85
C VAL A 395 15.43 23.75 -16.47
N LEU A 396 16.13 22.62 -16.37
CA LEU A 396 16.79 22.17 -15.14
C LEU A 396 17.92 23.11 -14.73
N GLU A 397 18.77 23.52 -15.67
CA GLU A 397 19.85 24.49 -15.41
C GLU A 397 19.29 25.83 -14.93
N ALA A 398 18.25 26.35 -15.59
CA ALA A 398 17.58 27.58 -15.17
C ALA A 398 16.90 27.42 -13.79
N PHE A 399 16.30 26.26 -13.52
CA PHE A 399 15.70 25.97 -12.22
C PHE A 399 16.74 25.98 -11.11
N TRP A 400 17.88 25.28 -11.28
CA TRP A 400 18.92 25.23 -10.26
C TRP A 400 19.58 26.58 -10.02
N SER A 401 19.91 27.31 -11.08
CA SER A 401 20.41 28.69 -10.96
C SER A 401 19.43 29.57 -10.18
N TRP A 402 18.13 29.47 -10.48
CA TRP A 402 17.10 30.21 -9.74
C TRP A 402 17.01 29.79 -8.26
N VAL A 403 17.09 28.50 -7.96
CA VAL A 403 17.04 28.00 -6.57
C VAL A 403 18.23 28.51 -5.77
N GLU A 404 19.44 28.40 -6.31
CA GLU A 404 20.68 28.84 -5.65
C GLU A 404 20.68 30.37 -5.41
N ASP A 405 20.19 31.15 -6.37
CA ASP A 405 20.09 32.61 -6.25
C ASP A 405 19.00 33.06 -5.26
N THR A 406 17.95 32.27 -5.09
CA THR A 406 16.77 32.63 -4.29
C THR A 406 16.92 32.17 -2.84
N LEU A 407 17.54 31.01 -2.59
CA LEU A 407 17.68 30.42 -1.27
C LEU A 407 18.26 31.37 -0.21
N PRO A 408 19.35 32.13 -0.45
CA PRO A 408 19.91 33.04 0.55
C PRO A 408 19.06 34.29 0.80
N LYS A 409 18.06 34.57 -0.05
CA LYS A 409 17.17 35.74 0.04
C LYS A 409 15.89 35.46 0.83
N VAL A 410 15.66 34.21 1.24
CA VAL A 410 14.46 33.80 1.98
C VAL A 410 14.81 33.23 3.34
N LEU A 411 13.88 33.36 4.29
CA LEU A 411 14.01 32.75 5.61
C LEU A 411 14.01 31.22 5.47
N SER A 412 15.08 30.56 5.92
CA SER A 412 15.25 29.09 5.80
C SER A 412 14.08 28.29 6.40
N LYS A 413 13.49 28.78 7.50
CA LYS A 413 12.36 28.13 8.18
C LYS A 413 11.00 28.40 7.55
N SER A 414 10.90 29.41 6.68
CA SER A 414 9.68 29.69 5.92
C SER A 414 9.33 28.52 5.02
N LYS A 415 8.08 28.44 4.57
CA LYS A 415 7.71 27.34 3.68
C LYS A 415 8.43 27.38 2.33
N ILE A 416 8.65 28.57 1.78
CA ILE A 416 9.41 28.72 0.54
C ILE A 416 10.88 28.35 0.75
N GLY A 417 11.48 28.72 1.89
CA GLY A 417 12.83 28.28 2.27
C GLY A 417 12.94 26.77 2.35
N LYS A 418 11.96 26.10 2.99
CA LYS A 418 11.88 24.63 3.03
C LYS A 418 11.70 24.00 1.64
N ALA A 419 10.93 24.64 0.76
CA ALA A 419 10.74 24.13 -0.60
C ALA A 419 12.02 24.21 -1.43
N LEU A 420 12.74 25.32 -1.37
CA LEU A 420 14.04 25.49 -2.04
C LEU A 420 15.09 24.55 -1.47
N GLN A 421 15.15 24.37 -0.14
CA GLN A 421 16.05 23.40 0.51
C GLN A 421 15.72 21.95 0.19
N TYR A 422 14.46 21.62 -0.08
CA TYR A 422 14.05 20.27 -0.46
C TYR A 422 14.40 19.96 -1.91
N ALA A 423 14.46 20.99 -2.77
CA ALA A 423 14.83 20.84 -4.16
C ALA A 423 16.33 20.50 -4.30
N LEU A 424 17.20 21.17 -3.53
CA LEU A 424 18.63 20.86 -3.42
C LEU A 424 18.86 19.53 -2.67
#